data_AF-E6KTK2-F1
#
_entry.id   AF-E6KTK2-F1
#
_cell.length_a   1.000
_cell.length_b   1.000
_cell.length_c   1.000
_cell.angle_alpha   90.00
_cell.angle_beta   90.00
_cell.angle_gamma   90.00
#
_symmetry.space_group_name_H-M   'P 1'
#
loop_
_entity.id
_entity.type
_entity.pdbx_description
1 polymer ?
#
loop_
_entity_poly.entity_id
_entity_poly.type
_entity_poly.pdbx_seq_one_letter_code
_entity_poly.pdbx_strand_id
1 'polypeptide(L)'
;MTTVRSKTVVITAVLLVCALAVAAFTHHRRSRYEEARRLAEAGDTQGAYEVFTALGGYSDAAERARGLVEEDPALPYRSVAPGDTVTFGSYEQDNNTANGPEAIRWIVLDRIDDQVLLLSADCLEGRQYHHVPFEEVTWENSDLREWMNGFFYAQAFTPAQQTIVRTVHNENSDQSVTGAPGGADTDDRVFALSETEALIYLAPGASRSDVSAAAATEYAASGALSVTEDGTVDWWLRSPGTYGFAAQFVDASGKPMISGANVDAQYGARPALWISIAKADGSVR
;
A
#
# COMPACT_ATOMS: atom_id res chain seq x y z
N MET A 1 -54.40 -28.06 24.12
CA MET A 1 -53.45 -29.00 23.48
C MET A 1 -53.08 -28.62 22.02
N THR A 2 -53.84 -27.76 21.33
CA THR A 2 -53.62 -27.39 19.92
C THR A 2 -52.50 -26.37 19.68
N THR A 3 -52.32 -25.41 20.58
CA THR A 3 -51.32 -24.31 20.44
C THR A 3 -49.87 -24.79 20.56
N VAL A 4 -49.61 -25.86 21.33
CA VAL A 4 -48.27 -26.43 21.53
C VAL A 4 -47.83 -27.20 20.27
N ARG A 5 -48.72 -27.99 19.66
CA ARG A 5 -48.43 -28.72 18.40
C ARG A 5 -48.14 -27.77 17.23
N SER A 6 -48.85 -26.64 17.14
CA SER A 6 -48.58 -25.61 16.13
C SER A 6 -47.19 -25.00 16.27
N LYS A 7 -46.77 -24.68 17.51
CA LYS A 7 -45.40 -24.17 17.77
C LYS A 7 -44.33 -25.19 17.42
N THR A 8 -44.53 -26.47 17.75
CA THR A 8 -43.58 -27.54 17.41
C THR A 8 -43.42 -27.71 15.89
N VAL A 9 -44.51 -27.72 15.12
CA VAL A 9 -44.45 -27.84 13.65
C VAL A 9 -43.71 -26.67 13.01
N VAL A 10 -43.95 -25.44 13.48
CA VAL A 10 -43.25 -24.25 13.00
C VAL A 10 -41.76 -24.33 13.31
N ILE A 11 -41.39 -24.72 14.53
CA ILE A 11 -39.98 -24.88 14.92
C ILE A 11 -39.29 -25.96 14.06
N THR A 12 -39.92 -27.11 13.84
CA THR A 12 -39.36 -28.18 12.99
C THR A 12 -39.18 -27.74 11.53
N ALA A 13 -40.15 -27.01 10.97
CA ALA A 13 -40.06 -26.47 9.61
C ALA A 13 -38.91 -25.46 9.48
N VAL A 14 -38.75 -24.56 10.46
CA VAL A 14 -37.63 -23.60 10.50
C VAL A 14 -36.29 -24.33 10.58
N LEU A 15 -36.17 -25.34 11.44
CA LEU A 15 -34.93 -26.13 11.55
C LEU A 15 -34.59 -26.87 10.26
N LEU A 16 -35.58 -27.42 9.55
CA LEU A 16 -35.37 -28.08 8.26
C LEU A 16 -34.90 -27.09 7.18
N VAL A 17 -35.51 -25.91 7.11
CA VAL A 17 -35.10 -24.86 6.17
C VAL A 17 -33.67 -24.40 6.47
N CYS A 18 -33.33 -24.18 7.74
CA CYS A 18 -31.97 -23.85 8.15
C CYS A 18 -30.98 -24.96 7.76
N ALA A 19 -31.33 -26.23 7.98
CA ALA A 19 -30.48 -27.36 7.61
C ALA A 19 -30.25 -27.45 6.09
N LEU A 20 -31.29 -27.23 5.28
CA LEU A 20 -31.18 -27.20 3.81
C LEU A 20 -30.35 -26.02 3.33
N ALA A 21 -30.52 -24.84 3.93
CA ALA A 21 -29.72 -23.66 3.61
C ALA A 21 -28.23 -23.89 3.92
N VAL A 22 -27.92 -24.48 5.07
CA VAL A 22 -26.54 -24.86 5.44
C VAL A 22 -25.98 -25.90 4.46
N ALA A 23 -26.76 -26.92 4.08
CA ALA A 23 -26.32 -27.94 3.12
C ALA A 23 -26.07 -27.35 1.73
N ALA A 24 -26.93 -26.44 1.25
CA ALA A 24 -26.73 -25.75 -0.02
C ALA A 24 -25.49 -24.85 0.03
N PHE A 25 -25.29 -24.13 1.14
CA PHE A 25 -24.11 -23.29 1.34
C PHE A 25 -22.81 -24.08 1.36
N THR A 26 -22.78 -25.22 2.08
CA THR A 26 -21.59 -26.09 2.13
C THR A 26 -21.32 -26.76 0.79
N HIS A 27 -22.36 -27.22 0.08
CA HIS A 27 -22.22 -27.76 -1.26
C HIS A 27 -21.66 -26.74 -2.26
N HIS A 28 -22.14 -25.49 -2.21
CA HIS A 28 -21.64 -24.41 -3.05
C HIS A 28 -20.16 -24.13 -2.80
N ARG A 29 -19.74 -24.01 -1.52
CA ARG A 29 -18.32 -23.82 -1.16
C ARG A 29 -17.45 -25.00 -1.59
N ARG A 30 -17.93 -26.24 -1.43
CA ARG A 30 -17.23 -27.42 -1.92
C ARG A 30 -17.03 -27.37 -3.44
N SER A 31 -18.08 -27.08 -4.20
CA SER A 31 -18.00 -26.99 -5.66
C SER A 31 -17.02 -25.91 -6.12
N ARG A 32 -17.03 -24.73 -5.47
CA ARG A 32 -16.07 -23.64 -5.73
C ARG A 32 -14.64 -24.04 -5.38
N TYR A 33 -14.45 -24.79 -4.29
CA TYR A 33 -13.13 -25.28 -3.89
C TYR A 33 -12.55 -26.28 -4.89
N GLU A 34 -13.35 -27.25 -5.37
CA GLU A 34 -12.90 -28.17 -6.43
C GLU A 34 -12.61 -27.41 -7.73
N GLU A 35 -13.37 -26.35 -8.04
CA GLU A 35 -13.07 -25.49 -9.19
C GLU A 35 -11.70 -24.79 -9.05
N ALA A 36 -11.42 -24.18 -7.90
CA ALA A 36 -10.14 -23.53 -7.65
C ALA A 36 -8.96 -24.50 -7.79
N ARG A 37 -9.13 -25.75 -7.34
CA ARG A 37 -8.14 -26.81 -7.53
C ARG A 37 -7.92 -27.14 -9.01
N ARG A 38 -9.00 -27.29 -9.79
CA ARG A 38 -8.89 -27.55 -11.23
C ARG A 38 -8.20 -26.41 -11.97
N LEU A 39 -8.50 -25.16 -11.60
CA LEU A 39 -7.83 -23.98 -12.16
C LEU A 39 -6.33 -24.01 -11.86
N ALA A 40 -5.94 -24.30 -10.61
CA ALA A 40 -4.53 -24.42 -10.22
C ALA A 40 -3.82 -25.57 -10.96
N GLU A 41 -4.44 -26.75 -11.05
CA GLU A 41 -3.91 -27.91 -11.79
C GLU A 41 -3.78 -27.63 -13.31
N ALA A 42 -4.63 -26.76 -13.85
CA ALA A 42 -4.58 -26.31 -15.24
C ALA A 42 -3.58 -25.16 -15.49
N GLY A 43 -2.92 -24.65 -14.44
CA GLY A 43 -2.00 -23.51 -14.52
C GLY A 43 -2.66 -22.13 -14.55
N ASP A 44 -3.98 -22.04 -14.37
CA ASP A 44 -4.69 -20.76 -14.17
C ASP A 44 -4.57 -20.33 -12.70
N THR A 45 -3.38 -19.87 -12.33
CA THR A 45 -3.04 -19.45 -10.97
C THR A 45 -3.86 -18.22 -10.53
N GLN A 46 -4.17 -17.30 -11.45
CA GLN A 46 -5.00 -16.13 -11.17
C GLN A 46 -6.43 -16.55 -10.82
N GLY A 47 -7.07 -17.36 -11.66
CA GLY A 47 -8.42 -17.84 -11.41
C GLY A 47 -8.50 -18.68 -10.12
N ALA A 48 -7.51 -19.54 -9.89
CA ALA A 48 -7.42 -20.31 -8.65
C ALA A 48 -7.30 -19.40 -7.41
N TYR A 49 -6.41 -18.41 -7.45
CA TYR A 49 -6.17 -17.46 -6.37
C TYR A 49 -7.45 -16.68 -6.02
N GLU A 50 -8.16 -16.15 -7.01
CA GLU A 50 -9.41 -15.39 -6.80
C GLU A 50 -10.47 -16.25 -6.13
N VAL A 51 -10.63 -17.51 -6.56
CA VAL A 51 -11.62 -18.42 -5.97
C VAL A 51 -11.21 -18.87 -4.57
N PHE A 52 -9.95 -19.22 -4.33
CA PHE A 52 -9.45 -19.59 -2.99
C PHE A 52 -9.59 -18.44 -2.00
N THR A 53 -9.26 -17.21 -2.42
CA THR A 53 -9.41 -16.00 -1.59
C THR A 53 -10.88 -15.76 -1.24
N ALA A 54 -11.79 -15.85 -2.22
CA ALA A 54 -13.23 -15.71 -1.98
C ALA A 54 -13.83 -16.80 -1.07
N LEU A 55 -13.20 -17.96 -0.98
CA LEU A 55 -13.62 -19.05 -0.09
C LEU A 55 -13.23 -18.82 1.38
N GLY A 56 -12.24 -17.95 1.64
CA GLY A 56 -11.76 -17.59 2.97
C GLY A 56 -11.36 -18.82 3.80
N GLY A 57 -11.90 -18.92 5.02
CA GLY A 57 -11.63 -20.04 5.94
C GLY A 57 -12.30 -21.38 5.58
N TYR A 58 -12.64 -21.62 4.31
CA TYR A 58 -13.16 -22.93 3.89
C TYR A 58 -11.99 -23.91 3.69
N SER A 59 -11.97 -25.04 4.40
CA SER A 59 -10.90 -26.03 4.27
C SER A 59 -9.51 -25.36 4.44
N ASP A 60 -8.59 -25.63 3.54
CA ASP A 60 -7.24 -25.09 3.38
C ASP A 60 -7.18 -23.99 2.28
N ALA A 61 -8.32 -23.41 1.87
CA ALA A 61 -8.35 -22.43 0.78
C ALA A 61 -7.42 -21.22 1.04
N ALA A 62 -7.43 -20.68 2.26
CA ALA A 62 -6.53 -19.59 2.64
C ALA A 62 -5.05 -19.98 2.58
N GLU A 63 -4.70 -21.23 2.92
CA GLU A 63 -3.32 -21.73 2.82
C GLU A 63 -2.90 -21.91 1.36
N ARG A 64 -3.79 -22.42 0.50
CA ARG A 64 -3.55 -22.53 -0.94
C ARG A 64 -3.38 -21.16 -1.60
N ALA A 65 -4.22 -20.18 -1.24
CA ALA A 65 -4.06 -18.81 -1.74
C ALA A 65 -2.70 -18.22 -1.32
N ARG A 66 -2.25 -18.46 -0.08
CA ARG A 66 -0.91 -18.02 0.37
C ARG A 66 0.20 -18.72 -0.41
N GLY A 67 0.12 -20.04 -0.60
CA GLY A 67 1.11 -20.77 -1.40
C GLY A 67 1.24 -20.24 -2.83
N LEU A 68 0.11 -19.92 -3.48
CA LEU A 68 0.13 -19.30 -4.80
C LEU A 68 0.83 -17.93 -4.79
N VAL A 69 0.60 -17.11 -3.76
CA VAL A 69 1.24 -15.79 -3.61
C VAL A 69 2.73 -15.91 -3.26
N GLU A 70 3.14 -16.95 -2.55
CA GLU A 70 4.56 -17.22 -2.30
C GLU A 70 5.32 -17.58 -3.60
N GLU A 71 4.67 -18.32 -4.50
CA GLU A 71 5.23 -18.65 -5.83
C GLU A 71 5.17 -17.46 -6.79
N ASP A 72 4.11 -16.66 -6.73
CA ASP A 72 3.87 -15.51 -7.60
C ASP A 72 3.34 -14.30 -6.80
N PRO A 73 4.25 -13.49 -6.22
CA PRO A 73 3.90 -12.37 -5.35
C PRO A 73 3.05 -11.28 -6.01
N ALA A 74 2.98 -11.26 -7.35
CA ALA A 74 2.21 -10.30 -8.13
C ALA A 74 0.71 -10.62 -8.20
N LEU A 75 0.30 -11.88 -7.91
CA LEU A 75 -1.10 -12.34 -8.04
C LEU A 75 -2.14 -11.41 -7.39
N PRO A 76 -1.95 -10.93 -6.14
CA PRO A 76 -2.95 -10.09 -5.48
C PRO A 76 -3.22 -8.76 -6.21
N TYR A 77 -2.29 -8.33 -7.06
CA TYR A 77 -2.29 -6.98 -7.63
C TYR A 77 -2.68 -6.94 -9.12
N ARG A 78 -2.88 -8.09 -9.79
CA ARG A 78 -3.17 -8.12 -11.23
C ARG A 78 -4.51 -7.51 -11.63
N SER A 79 -5.49 -7.56 -10.72
CA SER A 79 -6.86 -7.12 -10.97
C SER A 79 -7.17 -5.75 -10.35
N VAL A 80 -6.17 -5.07 -9.76
CA VAL A 80 -6.37 -3.78 -9.08
C VAL A 80 -6.46 -2.64 -10.08
N ALA A 81 -7.25 -1.63 -9.73
CA ALA A 81 -7.44 -0.40 -10.48
C ALA A 81 -6.98 0.82 -9.68
N PRO A 82 -6.62 1.92 -10.35
CA PRO A 82 -6.27 3.14 -9.63
C PRO A 82 -7.44 3.65 -8.77
N GLY A 83 -7.15 4.00 -7.52
CA GLY A 83 -8.14 4.32 -6.48
C GLY A 83 -8.42 3.15 -5.52
N ASP A 84 -8.08 1.91 -5.88
CA ASP A 84 -8.18 0.78 -4.95
C ASP A 84 -7.20 0.93 -3.78
N THR A 85 -7.52 0.28 -2.66
CA THR A 85 -6.60 0.09 -1.55
C THR A 85 -6.18 -1.37 -1.45
N VAL A 86 -4.88 -1.61 -1.33
CA VAL A 86 -4.28 -2.95 -1.22
C VAL A 86 -3.37 -3.04 0.00
N THR A 87 -3.04 -4.26 0.42
CA THR A 87 -2.03 -4.51 1.46
C THR A 87 -0.78 -5.09 0.83
N PHE A 88 0.40 -4.52 1.09
CA PHE A 88 1.69 -5.01 0.58
C PHE A 88 2.80 -4.69 1.58
N GLY A 89 3.59 -5.69 1.96
CA GLY A 89 4.54 -5.53 3.06
C GLY A 89 3.89 -5.30 4.43
N SER A 90 4.73 -5.16 5.45
CA SER A 90 4.35 -4.93 6.84
C SER A 90 5.37 -4.04 7.56
N TYR A 91 4.92 -3.08 8.36
CA TYR A 91 5.77 -2.21 9.17
C TYR A 91 5.09 -1.94 10.51
N GLU A 92 5.88 -1.59 11.52
CA GLU A 92 5.36 -1.18 12.83
C GLU A 92 4.54 0.10 12.69
N GLN A 93 3.28 0.08 13.13
CA GLN A 93 2.33 1.17 12.95
C GLN A 93 1.55 1.53 14.24
N ASP A 94 1.57 0.68 15.27
CA ASP A 94 0.80 0.87 16.52
C ASP A 94 1.67 1.03 17.80
N ASN A 95 2.99 1.00 17.69
CA ASN A 95 3.98 1.00 18.78
C ASN A 95 3.94 -0.26 19.69
N ASN A 96 3.23 -1.32 19.29
CA ASN A 96 3.15 -2.55 20.05
C ASN A 96 4.04 -3.64 19.45
N THR A 97 5.36 -3.50 19.58
CA THR A 97 6.33 -4.47 19.00
C THR A 97 6.15 -5.94 19.43
N ALA A 98 5.27 -6.25 20.38
CA ALA A 98 4.94 -7.61 20.80
C ALA A 98 3.96 -8.35 19.86
N ASN A 99 3.18 -7.65 19.04
CA ASN A 99 2.26 -8.27 18.05
C ASN A 99 2.92 -8.50 16.67
N GLY A 100 4.10 -7.90 16.44
CA GLY A 100 4.81 -7.91 15.16
C GLY A 100 4.24 -6.86 14.19
N PRO A 101 4.95 -6.56 13.09
CA PRO A 101 4.58 -5.43 12.22
C PRO A 101 3.21 -5.61 11.56
N GLU A 102 2.44 -4.52 11.47
CA GLU A 102 1.14 -4.48 10.81
C GLU A 102 1.28 -4.43 9.29
N ALA A 103 0.32 -5.00 8.57
CA ALA A 103 0.25 -4.87 7.12
C ALA A 103 0.14 -3.40 6.70
N ILE A 104 0.94 -2.97 5.73
CA ILE A 104 0.88 -1.59 5.21
C ILE A 104 -0.26 -1.51 4.20
N ARG A 105 -1.14 -0.51 4.36
CA ARG A 105 -2.17 -0.18 3.36
C ARG A 105 -1.59 0.78 2.33
N TRP A 106 -1.86 0.51 1.07
CA TRP A 106 -1.42 1.31 -0.07
C TRP A 106 -2.59 1.71 -0.95
N ILE A 107 -2.57 2.94 -1.43
CA ILE A 107 -3.48 3.47 -2.43
C ILE A 107 -2.85 3.27 -3.80
N VAL A 108 -3.58 2.68 -4.74
CA VAL A 108 -3.14 2.54 -6.13
C VAL A 108 -3.27 3.88 -6.84
N LEU A 109 -2.15 4.56 -7.10
CA LEU A 109 -2.11 5.82 -7.82
C LEU A 109 -2.13 5.64 -9.33
N ASP A 110 -1.53 4.60 -9.87
CA ASP A 110 -1.58 4.43 -11.31
C ASP A 110 -1.37 2.98 -11.72
N ARG A 111 -1.76 2.69 -12.96
CA ARG A 111 -1.50 1.43 -13.62
C ARG A 111 -1.05 1.72 -15.05
N ILE A 112 0.21 1.43 -15.31
CA ILE A 112 0.83 1.57 -16.63
C ILE A 112 1.36 0.20 -17.01
N ASP A 113 0.86 -0.34 -18.12
CA ASP A 113 1.18 -1.68 -18.60
C ASP A 113 1.02 -2.74 -17.50
N ASP A 114 2.09 -3.50 -17.23
CA ASP A 114 2.16 -4.53 -16.19
C ASP A 114 2.77 -4.00 -14.89
N GLN A 115 2.52 -2.73 -14.56
CA GLN A 115 3.00 -2.10 -13.33
C GLN A 115 1.91 -1.29 -12.64
N VAL A 116 1.97 -1.25 -11.31
CA VAL A 116 1.12 -0.37 -10.50
C VAL A 116 1.95 0.51 -9.58
N LEU A 117 1.59 1.78 -9.50
CA LEU A 117 2.17 2.75 -8.57
C LEU A 117 1.35 2.74 -7.29
N LEU A 118 2.03 2.51 -6.18
CA LEU A 118 1.46 2.49 -4.84
C LEU A 118 1.97 3.68 -4.05
N LEU A 119 1.08 4.32 -3.28
CA LEU A 119 1.41 5.29 -2.24
C LEU A 119 0.88 4.78 -0.91
N SER A 120 1.70 4.79 0.13
CA SER A 120 1.23 4.43 1.48
C SER A 120 0.03 5.28 1.87
N ALA A 121 -1.01 4.63 2.39
CA ALA A 121 -2.27 5.31 2.73
C ALA A 121 -2.03 6.38 3.80
N ASP A 122 -1.24 6.03 4.81
CA ASP A 122 -0.88 6.86 5.95
C ASP A 122 0.63 7.15 5.94
N CYS A 123 1.06 8.22 6.61
CA CYS A 123 2.47 8.48 6.88
C CYS A 123 2.98 7.48 7.91
N LEU A 124 3.97 6.68 7.53
CA LEU A 124 4.41 5.52 8.32
C LEU A 124 5.37 5.90 9.44
N GLU A 125 6.09 7.01 9.30
CA GLU A 125 7.04 7.48 10.31
C GLU A 125 7.22 9.00 10.23
N GLY A 126 7.43 9.68 11.37
CA GLY A 126 7.82 11.08 11.39
C GLY A 126 9.34 11.22 11.26
N ARG A 127 9.83 11.83 10.17
CA ARG A 127 11.27 11.94 9.88
C ARG A 127 11.63 13.30 9.30
N GLN A 128 12.87 13.70 9.54
CA GLN A 128 13.51 14.80 8.84
C GLN A 128 13.83 14.36 7.42
N TYR A 129 13.79 15.30 6.48
CA TYR A 129 14.32 15.06 5.14
C TYR A 129 15.83 14.84 5.21
N HIS A 130 16.51 15.68 6.01
CA HIS A 130 17.91 15.56 6.36
C HIS A 130 18.17 16.19 7.74
N HIS A 131 19.01 15.56 8.55
CA HIS A 131 19.17 15.85 9.97
C HIS A 131 19.92 17.15 10.28
N VAL A 132 20.75 17.66 9.35
CA VAL A 132 21.58 18.84 9.59
C VAL A 132 20.81 20.13 9.24
N PRO A 133 20.60 21.05 10.21
CA PRO A 133 19.90 22.29 9.94
C PRO A 133 20.63 23.19 8.94
N PHE A 134 19.90 23.74 7.98
CA PHE A 134 20.40 24.66 6.94
C PHE A 134 21.51 24.12 6.04
N GLU A 135 21.80 22.82 6.07
CA GLU A 135 22.71 22.20 5.11
C GLU A 135 22.04 22.07 3.74
N GLU A 136 22.74 22.47 2.69
CA GLU A 136 22.26 22.26 1.33
C GLU A 136 22.29 20.76 1.01
N VAL A 137 21.14 20.21 0.64
CA VAL A 137 20.99 18.77 0.40
C VAL A 137 19.95 18.53 -0.68
N THR A 138 20.18 17.50 -1.48
CA THR A 138 19.29 17.06 -2.56
C THR A 138 18.66 15.72 -2.21
N TRP A 139 17.68 15.25 -3.00
CA TRP A 139 17.09 13.93 -2.79
C TRP A 139 18.13 12.81 -2.75
N GLU A 140 19.08 12.85 -3.68
CA GLU A 140 20.17 11.89 -3.82
C GLU A 140 20.89 11.58 -2.50
N ASN A 141 21.17 12.62 -1.72
CA ASN A 141 21.97 12.58 -0.49
C ASN A 141 21.13 12.75 0.79
N SER A 142 19.80 12.71 0.68
CA SER A 142 18.91 12.89 1.83
C SER A 142 18.86 11.65 2.73
N ASP A 143 18.72 11.88 4.04
CA ASP A 143 18.56 10.79 5.03
C ASP A 143 17.24 10.05 4.81
N LEU A 144 16.22 10.77 4.32
CA LEU A 144 14.92 10.20 4.01
C LEU A 144 15.03 9.15 2.88
N ARG A 145 15.76 9.47 1.79
CA ARG A 145 16.02 8.53 0.70
C ARG A 145 16.81 7.32 1.17
N GLU A 146 17.85 7.54 1.98
CA GLU A 146 18.67 6.47 2.55
C GLU A 146 17.81 5.51 3.38
N TRP A 147 16.95 6.05 4.25
CA TRP A 147 16.04 5.23 5.04
C TRP A 147 15.04 4.46 4.17
N MET A 148 14.39 5.14 3.21
CA MET A 148 13.38 4.52 2.33
C MET A 148 13.96 3.33 1.56
N ASN A 149 15.15 3.48 0.98
CA ASN A 149 15.77 2.44 0.14
C ASN A 149 16.62 1.43 0.92
N GLY A 150 16.99 1.76 2.15
CA GLY A 150 17.74 0.92 3.07
C GLY A 150 16.85 0.24 4.09
N PHE A 151 16.75 0.82 5.29
CA PHE A 151 16.08 0.21 6.43
C PHE A 151 14.60 -0.10 6.17
N PHE A 152 13.83 0.88 5.70
CA PHE A 152 12.40 0.68 5.43
C PHE A 152 12.18 -0.45 4.43
N TYR A 153 12.82 -0.39 3.25
CA TYR A 153 12.67 -1.42 2.23
C TYR A 153 13.03 -2.83 2.74
N ALA A 154 14.11 -2.95 3.50
CA ALA A 154 14.58 -4.24 4.02
C ALA A 154 13.64 -4.83 5.09
N GLN A 155 13.01 -3.99 5.92
CA GLN A 155 12.08 -4.42 6.95
C GLN A 155 10.65 -4.62 6.43
N ALA A 156 10.21 -3.75 5.53
CA ALA A 156 8.82 -3.69 5.09
C ALA A 156 8.42 -4.85 4.17
N PHE A 157 9.35 -5.39 3.38
CA PHE A 157 9.03 -6.35 2.33
C PHE A 157 9.79 -7.66 2.51
N THR A 158 9.07 -8.78 2.40
CA THR A 158 9.70 -10.11 2.39
C THR A 158 10.56 -10.31 1.14
N PRO A 159 11.52 -11.25 1.13
CA PRO A 159 12.33 -11.51 -0.06
C PRO A 159 11.49 -11.78 -1.32
N ALA A 160 10.37 -12.50 -1.20
CA ALA A 160 9.45 -12.73 -2.31
C ALA A 160 8.80 -11.42 -2.79
N GLN A 161 8.29 -10.58 -1.89
CA GLN A 161 7.72 -9.27 -2.24
C GLN A 161 8.76 -8.33 -2.89
N GLN A 162 10.00 -8.34 -2.40
CA GLN A 162 11.09 -7.56 -2.97
C GLN A 162 11.36 -7.91 -4.45
N THR A 163 11.06 -9.13 -4.90
CA THR A 163 11.25 -9.53 -6.31
C THR A 163 10.34 -8.78 -7.29
N ILE A 164 9.20 -8.29 -6.83
CA ILE A 164 8.24 -7.56 -7.69
C ILE A 164 8.36 -6.05 -7.53
N VAL A 165 9.06 -5.54 -6.51
CA VAL A 165 9.34 -4.10 -6.40
C VAL A 165 10.33 -3.68 -7.48
N ARG A 166 9.99 -2.62 -8.21
CA ARG A 166 10.77 -2.12 -9.33
C ARG A 166 11.76 -1.08 -8.86
N THR A 167 12.97 -1.16 -9.40
CA THR A 167 13.86 0.00 -9.43
C THR A 167 13.38 0.95 -10.53
N VAL A 168 13.20 2.22 -10.18
CA VAL A 168 12.64 3.27 -11.01
C VAL A 168 13.68 4.37 -11.14
N HIS A 169 13.88 4.84 -12.37
CA HIS A 169 14.71 5.99 -12.65
C HIS A 169 13.90 7.26 -12.35
N ASN A 170 14.32 8.00 -11.34
CA ASN A 170 13.69 9.22 -10.86
C ASN A 170 14.48 10.44 -11.34
N GLU A 171 13.88 11.21 -12.25
CA GLU A 171 14.42 12.50 -12.65
C GLU A 171 14.27 13.51 -11.50
N ASN A 172 15.39 14.06 -11.01
CA ASN A 172 15.42 15.02 -9.91
C ASN A 172 15.54 16.44 -10.46
N SER A 173 14.48 16.91 -11.12
CA SER A 173 14.42 18.24 -11.71
C SER A 173 14.60 19.36 -10.68
N ASP A 174 15.21 20.45 -11.11
CA ASP A 174 15.32 21.69 -10.36
C ASP A 174 13.93 22.26 -10.00
N GLN A 175 13.89 23.06 -8.93
CA GLN A 175 12.67 23.68 -8.45
C GLN A 175 12.05 24.58 -9.53
N SER A 176 10.74 24.42 -9.75
CA SER A 176 10.00 24.96 -10.90
C SER A 176 9.94 26.49 -11.04
N VAL A 177 10.22 27.24 -9.97
CA VAL A 177 10.13 28.71 -9.85
C VAL A 177 11.50 29.37 -9.68
N THR A 178 12.33 28.88 -8.77
CA THR A 178 13.62 29.49 -8.41
C THR A 178 14.81 28.81 -9.07
N GLY A 179 14.63 27.59 -9.60
CA GLY A 179 15.73 26.80 -10.15
C GLY A 179 16.71 26.28 -9.09
N ALA A 180 16.26 26.12 -7.83
CA ALA A 180 17.08 25.46 -6.82
C ALA A 180 17.40 24.02 -7.29
N PRO A 181 18.67 23.56 -7.22
CA PRO A 181 19.07 22.28 -7.81
C PRO A 181 18.33 21.09 -7.21
N GLY A 182 17.80 20.19 -8.05
CA GLY A 182 17.19 18.93 -7.60
C GLY A 182 18.19 17.83 -7.25
N GLY A 183 19.43 17.96 -7.74
CA GLY A 183 20.49 16.94 -7.61
C GLY A 183 20.58 16.04 -8.83
N ALA A 184 21.43 15.01 -8.76
CA ALA A 184 21.50 14.01 -9.83
C ALA A 184 20.25 13.11 -9.81
N ASP A 185 19.90 12.56 -10.97
CA ASP A 185 18.85 11.55 -11.08
C ASP A 185 19.22 10.29 -10.28
N THR A 186 18.22 9.62 -9.73
CA THR A 186 18.42 8.46 -8.85
C THR A 186 17.67 7.23 -9.34
N ASP A 187 18.23 6.05 -9.07
CA ASP A 187 17.52 4.78 -9.26
C ASP A 187 17.03 4.29 -7.89
N ASP A 188 15.72 4.35 -7.65
CA ASP A 188 15.11 4.08 -6.35
C ASP A 188 14.09 2.94 -6.43
N ARG A 189 13.97 2.16 -5.34
CA ARG A 189 12.91 1.16 -5.17
C ARG A 189 11.73 1.73 -4.40
N VAL A 190 12.01 2.66 -3.51
CA VAL A 190 11.02 3.38 -2.69
C VAL A 190 11.40 4.85 -2.74
N PHE A 191 10.43 5.73 -2.97
CA PHE A 191 10.66 7.15 -3.13
C PHE A 191 9.53 7.99 -2.53
N ALA A 192 9.81 9.25 -2.25
CA ALA A 192 8.78 10.26 -2.05
C ALA A 192 8.36 10.82 -3.42
N LEU A 193 7.09 11.14 -3.61
CA LEU A 193 6.62 11.75 -4.86
C LEU A 193 7.37 13.08 -5.14
N SER A 194 7.61 13.40 -6.41
CA SER A 194 8.05 14.73 -6.84
C SER A 194 6.91 15.73 -6.90
N GLU A 195 7.25 17.01 -7.12
CA GLU A 195 6.32 18.07 -7.49
C GLU A 195 5.44 17.66 -8.69
N THR A 196 6.05 17.17 -9.77
CA THR A 196 5.32 16.74 -10.99
C THR A 196 4.36 15.59 -10.69
N GLU A 197 4.81 14.56 -9.97
CA GLU A 197 3.96 13.42 -9.61
C GLU A 197 2.84 13.83 -8.65
N ALA A 198 3.12 14.72 -7.68
CA ALA A 198 2.11 15.28 -6.79
C ALA A 198 1.05 16.06 -7.58
N LEU A 199 1.46 16.88 -8.55
CA LEU A 199 0.53 17.61 -9.42
C LEU A 199 -0.34 16.68 -10.28
N ILE A 200 0.22 15.56 -10.77
CA ILE A 200 -0.53 14.60 -11.60
C ILE A 200 -1.51 13.80 -10.74
N TYR A 201 -1.06 13.27 -9.60
CA TYR A 201 -1.82 12.25 -8.86
C TYR A 201 -2.66 12.81 -7.71
N LEU A 202 -2.36 14.01 -7.21
CA LEU A 202 -3.01 14.60 -6.03
C LEU A 202 -3.89 15.82 -6.34
N ALA A 203 -3.90 16.31 -7.58
CA ALA A 203 -4.61 17.53 -7.92
C ALA A 203 -6.15 17.41 -7.76
N PRO A 204 -6.83 18.49 -7.28
CA PRO A 204 -8.28 18.54 -7.18
C PRO A 204 -8.96 18.34 -8.53
N GLY A 205 -9.95 17.44 -8.62
CA GLY A 205 -10.68 17.14 -9.85
C GLY A 205 -10.13 15.94 -10.65
N ALA A 206 -8.96 15.39 -10.27
CA ALA A 206 -8.71 13.97 -10.48
C ALA A 206 -9.76 13.18 -9.66
N SER A 207 -10.03 11.91 -10.00
CA SER A 207 -10.97 11.03 -9.27
C SER A 207 -10.60 10.78 -7.78
N ARG A 208 -9.64 11.54 -7.22
CA ARG A 208 -8.80 11.19 -6.07
C ARG A 208 -8.42 12.39 -5.18
N SER A 209 -9.26 13.42 -5.11
CA SER A 209 -9.05 14.57 -4.19
C SER A 209 -8.86 14.16 -2.72
N ASP A 210 -9.25 12.94 -2.36
CA ASP A 210 -9.22 12.42 -1.00
C ASP A 210 -7.88 11.73 -0.64
N VAL A 211 -6.88 11.74 -1.54
CA VAL A 211 -5.60 11.03 -1.35
C VAL A 211 -4.48 11.96 -0.87
N SER A 212 -4.62 13.27 -1.07
CA SER A 212 -3.53 14.23 -0.83
C SER A 212 -3.28 14.50 0.66
N ALA A 213 -4.34 14.65 1.45
CA ALA A 213 -4.24 14.66 2.91
C ALA A 213 -3.96 13.24 3.41
N ALA A 214 -3.07 13.12 4.40
CA ALA A 214 -2.66 11.82 4.93
C ALA A 214 -2.67 11.84 6.46
N ALA A 215 -3.21 10.78 7.07
CA ALA A 215 -3.08 10.55 8.50
C ALA A 215 -1.66 10.09 8.84
N ALA A 216 -1.25 10.26 10.09
CA ALA A 216 -0.11 9.55 10.66
C ALA A 216 -0.55 8.22 11.27
N THR A 217 0.28 7.19 11.17
CA THR A 217 0.14 5.98 12.00
C THR A 217 0.37 6.34 13.48
N GLU A 218 -0.07 5.51 14.42
CA GLU A 218 0.22 5.76 15.84
C GLU A 218 1.73 5.73 16.10
N TYR A 219 2.48 4.91 15.35
CA TYR A 219 3.94 4.87 15.37
C TYR A 219 4.54 6.21 14.93
N ALA A 220 4.08 6.78 13.80
CA ALA A 220 4.57 8.08 13.34
C ALA A 220 4.21 9.23 14.30
N ALA A 221 3.02 9.17 14.90
CA ALA A 221 2.49 10.19 15.80
C ALA A 221 3.12 10.16 17.21
N SER A 222 3.81 9.08 17.60
CA SER A 222 4.42 8.96 18.93
C SER A 222 5.70 9.79 19.10
N GLY A 223 6.26 10.28 17.99
CA GLY A 223 7.50 11.07 17.95
C GLY A 223 7.30 12.59 17.99
N ALA A 224 8.21 13.30 17.34
CA ALA A 224 8.22 14.77 17.26
C ALA A 224 7.35 15.34 16.11
N LEU A 225 6.58 14.47 15.44
CA LEU A 225 5.72 14.86 14.31
C LEU A 225 4.54 15.70 14.80
N SER A 226 4.29 16.84 14.16
CA SER A 226 3.11 17.63 14.45
C SER A 226 1.88 17.03 13.78
N VAL A 227 0.89 16.62 14.57
CA VAL A 227 -0.35 16.01 14.11
C VAL A 227 -1.52 16.93 14.41
N THR A 228 -2.39 17.15 13.43
CA THR A 228 -3.62 17.94 13.59
C THR A 228 -4.65 17.20 14.46
N GLU A 229 -5.70 17.89 14.88
CA GLU A 229 -6.81 17.27 15.64
C GLU A 229 -7.51 16.15 14.83
N ASP A 230 -7.53 16.25 13.50
CA ASP A 230 -8.10 15.26 12.60
C ASP A 230 -7.13 14.10 12.27
N GLY A 231 -5.94 14.07 12.89
CA GLY A 231 -4.94 13.02 12.72
C GLY A 231 -4.05 13.17 11.47
N THR A 232 -4.24 14.23 10.68
CA THR A 232 -3.45 14.50 9.46
C THR A 232 -2.14 15.23 9.76
N VAL A 233 -1.16 15.08 8.86
CA VAL A 233 0.19 15.61 9.01
C VAL A 233 0.71 16.23 7.72
N ASP A 234 1.64 17.17 7.85
CA ASP A 234 2.51 17.59 6.74
C ASP A 234 3.43 16.42 6.37
N TRP A 235 3.69 16.19 5.09
CA TRP A 235 4.51 15.06 4.61
C TRP A 235 5.39 15.41 3.39
N TRP A 236 6.58 14.80 3.33
CA TRP A 236 7.64 15.20 2.40
C TRP A 236 7.40 14.79 0.95
N LEU A 237 7.83 15.66 0.03
CA LEU A 237 8.09 15.37 -1.39
C LEU A 237 9.60 15.35 -1.64
N ARG A 238 10.06 14.68 -2.70
CA ARG A 238 11.50 14.64 -3.06
C ARG A 238 12.00 15.90 -3.78
N SER A 239 11.10 16.75 -4.28
CA SER A 239 11.48 17.93 -5.05
C SER A 239 12.06 19.03 -4.15
N PRO A 240 13.08 19.77 -4.62
CA PRO A 240 13.70 20.85 -3.86
C PRO A 240 12.72 22.01 -3.62
N GLY A 241 12.88 22.68 -2.48
CA GLY A 241 12.17 23.91 -2.12
C GLY A 241 12.86 25.16 -2.67
N THR A 242 12.47 26.34 -2.15
CA THR A 242 13.01 27.63 -2.61
C THR A 242 14.51 27.79 -2.36
N TYR A 243 15.03 27.18 -1.31
CA TYR A 243 16.44 27.24 -0.89
C TYR A 243 17.05 25.83 -0.93
N GLY A 244 18.38 25.74 -1.10
CA GLY A 244 19.08 24.44 -1.17
C GLY A 244 18.99 23.58 0.09
N PHE A 245 18.57 24.16 1.23
CA PHE A 245 18.29 23.48 2.50
C PHE A 245 16.79 23.30 2.76
N ALA A 246 15.95 23.41 1.73
CA ALA A 246 14.51 23.20 1.82
C ALA A 246 14.04 22.12 0.84
N ALA A 247 13.04 21.35 1.24
CA ALA A 247 12.36 20.36 0.40
C ALA A 247 10.86 20.66 0.36
N GLN A 248 10.21 20.35 -0.77
CA GLN A 248 8.76 20.49 -0.91
C GLN A 248 8.03 19.48 -0.03
N PHE A 249 6.81 19.81 0.33
CA PHE A 249 5.94 18.96 1.12
C PHE A 249 4.48 19.16 0.71
N VAL A 250 3.61 18.27 1.16
CA VAL A 250 2.17 18.45 1.12
C VAL A 250 1.72 18.74 2.54
N ASP A 251 0.98 19.84 2.72
CA ASP A 251 0.49 20.20 4.04
C ASP A 251 -0.61 19.25 4.53
N ALA A 252 -0.94 19.31 5.83
CA ALA A 252 -1.96 18.46 6.44
C ALA A 252 -3.35 18.59 5.81
N SER A 253 -3.64 19.68 5.08
CA SER A 253 -4.87 19.85 4.32
C SER A 253 -4.85 19.17 2.93
N GLY A 254 -3.71 18.58 2.57
CA GLY A 254 -3.49 17.91 1.29
C GLY A 254 -3.05 18.85 0.17
N LYS A 255 -2.51 20.03 0.49
CA LYS A 255 -2.06 21.00 -0.52
C LYS A 255 -0.53 20.95 -0.71
N PRO A 256 -0.03 20.78 -1.96
CA PRO A 256 1.40 20.89 -2.24
C PRO A 256 1.95 22.29 -1.96
N MET A 257 3.11 22.34 -1.31
CA MET A 257 3.80 23.56 -0.87
C MET A 257 5.15 23.70 -1.59
N ILE A 258 5.13 24.37 -2.74
CA ILE A 258 6.27 24.55 -3.66
C ILE A 258 7.44 25.32 -3.03
N SER A 259 7.18 26.20 -2.06
CA SER A 259 8.24 26.90 -1.34
C SER A 259 9.11 25.96 -0.52
N GLY A 260 8.55 24.83 -0.11
CA GLY A 260 9.15 23.87 0.80
C GLY A 260 9.26 24.35 2.24
N ALA A 261 9.83 23.47 3.06
CA ALA A 261 10.22 23.70 4.44
C ALA A 261 11.69 23.28 4.63
N ASN A 262 12.33 23.76 5.70
CA ASN A 262 13.71 23.36 5.99
C ASN A 262 13.81 21.84 6.15
N VAL A 263 14.87 21.25 5.62
CA VAL A 263 15.07 19.79 5.57
C VAL A 263 15.14 19.13 6.94
N ASP A 264 15.47 19.89 7.99
CA ASP A 264 15.51 19.44 9.39
C ASP A 264 14.14 19.53 10.10
N ALA A 265 13.07 19.97 9.42
CA ALA A 265 11.72 19.90 9.96
C ALA A 265 11.27 18.43 10.12
N GLN A 266 10.36 18.17 11.05
CA GLN A 266 9.80 16.83 11.27
C GLN A 266 8.44 16.69 10.57
N TYR A 267 8.42 15.97 9.45
CA TYR A 267 7.21 15.68 8.67
C TYR A 267 7.04 14.18 8.42
N GLY A 268 5.86 13.80 7.96
CA GLY A 268 5.53 12.42 7.63
C GLY A 268 6.37 11.91 6.46
N ALA A 269 6.94 10.72 6.63
CA ALA A 269 7.45 9.91 5.55
C ALA A 269 6.30 9.10 4.95
N ARG A 270 5.99 9.38 3.67
CA ARG A 270 4.92 8.71 2.92
C ARG A 270 5.50 8.00 1.70
N PRO A 271 6.01 6.76 1.86
CA PRO A 271 6.60 5.99 0.77
C PRO A 271 5.68 5.80 -0.43
N ALA A 272 6.25 5.87 -1.62
CA ALA A 272 5.68 5.41 -2.88
C ALA A 272 6.62 4.39 -3.55
N LEU A 273 6.06 3.47 -4.33
CA LEU A 273 6.83 2.47 -5.07
C LEU A 273 6.04 1.92 -6.26
N TRP A 274 6.77 1.46 -7.27
CA TRP A 274 6.20 0.68 -8.38
C TRP A 274 6.39 -0.81 -8.12
N ILE A 275 5.34 -1.60 -8.30
CA ILE A 275 5.44 -3.06 -8.35
C ILE A 275 5.09 -3.59 -9.74
N SER A 276 5.77 -4.67 -10.13
CA SER A 276 5.40 -5.49 -11.28
C SER A 276 4.18 -6.32 -10.97
N ILE A 277 3.23 -6.34 -11.90
CA ILE A 277 2.09 -7.26 -11.90
C ILE A 277 2.16 -8.25 -13.06
N ALA A 278 3.26 -8.26 -13.81
CA ALA A 278 3.48 -9.17 -14.92
C ALA A 278 3.28 -10.63 -14.50
N LYS A 279 2.79 -11.45 -15.43
CA LYS A 279 2.78 -12.90 -15.24
C LYS A 279 4.21 -13.40 -15.15
N ALA A 280 4.54 -14.14 -14.09
CA ALA A 280 5.77 -14.91 -14.08
C ALA A 280 5.76 -15.78 -15.34
N ASP A 281 6.70 -15.55 -16.24
CA ASP A 281 6.80 -16.36 -17.44
C ASP A 281 7.21 -17.76 -16.98
N GLY A 282 6.35 -18.75 -17.26
CA GLY A 282 6.65 -20.17 -16.98
C GLY A 282 7.89 -20.70 -17.73
N SER A 283 8.64 -19.82 -18.39
CA SER A 283 9.96 -20.06 -18.94
C SER A 283 11.03 -19.61 -17.94
N VAL A 284 11.43 -20.50 -17.03
CA VAL A 284 12.84 -20.86 -16.78
C VAL A 284 12.90 -21.98 -15.72
N ARG A 285 13.32 -23.15 -16.22
CA ARG A 285 14.08 -24.27 -15.61
C ARG A 285 13.36 -25.29 -14.73
#